data_AF-A0AAX2RAM8-F1
#
_entry.id   AF-A0AAX2RAM8-F1
#
_cell.length_a   1.000
_cell.length_b   1.000
_cell.length_c   1.000
_cell.angle_alpha   90.00
_cell.angle_beta   90.00
_cell.angle_gamma   90.00
#
_symmetry.space_group_name_H-M   'P 1'
#
loop_
_entity.id
_entity.type
_entity.pdbx_description
1 polymer ?
#
loop_
_entity_poly.entity_id
_entity_poly.type
_entity_poly.pdbx_seq_one_letter_code
_entity_poly.pdbx_strand_id
1 'polypeptide(L)'
;MTRDELIYKRFRLNAEWVGDADIKRHRGTVRRTVGSLRTALDTFEQYLSSEQIDAIKQARQALDVLGDDLERAEKIARKVKLEADARREQATKERQTKLILTQLGVASLDAATTEEVLTLAEDISEFAGKAARAWWVKATGRPESSFDFYLDYRLDELAKVVRTSTEPDRRAKIQRLIASIGQHLDKLNDAWRNSPKIEDFRKFRVFQGDRRKIAAMARPSSE
;
A
#
# COMPACT_ATOMS: atom_id res chain seq x y z
N MET A 1 11.75 23.77 24.52
CA MET A 1 11.06 23.30 23.32
C MET A 1 11.51 24.17 22.15
N THR A 2 12.11 23.60 21.11
CA THR A 2 12.69 24.36 19.99
C THR A 2 11.59 24.95 19.10
N ARG A 3 11.90 26.00 18.32
CA ARG A 3 10.96 26.59 17.34
C ARG A 3 10.45 25.55 16.34
N ASP A 4 11.34 24.66 15.90
CA ASP A 4 11.00 23.57 14.99
C ASP A 4 10.12 22.50 15.66
N GLU A 5 10.27 22.24 16.97
CA GLU A 5 9.37 21.35 17.72
C GLU A 5 7.95 21.91 17.86
N LEU A 6 7.80 23.23 17.98
CA LEU A 6 6.49 23.89 18.03
C LEU A 6 5.79 23.85 16.67
N ILE A 7 6.54 24.10 15.59
CA ILE A 7 6.07 23.92 14.21
C ILE A 7 5.68 22.46 13.99
N TYR A 8 6.55 21.52 14.37
CA TYR A 8 6.29 20.09 14.31
C TYR A 8 4.98 19.73 15.03
N LYS A 9 4.77 20.15 16.29
CA LYS A 9 3.52 19.86 17.02
C LYS A 9 2.27 20.40 16.32
N ARG A 10 2.33 21.59 15.71
CA ARG A 10 1.17 22.18 15.00
C ARG A 10 0.80 21.43 13.73
N PHE A 11 1.77 20.83 13.03
CA PHE A 11 1.56 20.23 11.71
C PHE A 11 1.64 18.69 11.69
N ARG A 12 2.17 18.04 12.74
CA ARG A 12 2.43 16.59 12.79
C ARG A 12 1.18 15.74 12.57
N LEU A 13 0.06 16.06 13.22
CA LEU A 13 -1.14 15.19 13.22
C LEU A 13 -1.71 14.99 11.81
N ASN A 14 -1.67 16.02 10.96
CA ASN A 14 -2.15 15.93 9.58
C ASN A 14 -1.04 15.55 8.58
N ALA A 15 0.24 15.77 8.93
CA ALA A 15 1.37 15.48 8.05
C ALA A 15 1.49 13.99 7.66
N GLU A 16 1.17 13.07 8.56
CA GLU A 16 1.23 11.62 8.31
C GLU A 16 0.24 11.12 7.24
N TRP A 17 -0.80 11.92 6.94
CA TRP A 17 -1.89 11.55 6.02
C TRP A 17 -1.90 12.44 4.79
N VAL A 18 -1.89 13.76 5.00
CA VAL A 18 -2.00 14.77 3.93
C VAL A 18 -0.63 15.11 3.32
N GLY A 19 0.45 14.93 4.07
CA GLY A 19 1.79 15.35 3.65
C GLY A 19 1.94 16.87 3.69
N ASP A 20 2.42 17.46 2.60
CA ASP A 20 2.75 18.88 2.51
C ASP A 20 1.78 19.72 1.66
N ALA A 21 0.71 19.13 1.12
CA ALA A 21 -0.20 19.79 0.19
C ALA A 21 -0.87 21.04 0.77
N ASP A 22 -1.46 20.93 1.96
CA ASP A 22 -2.11 22.05 2.64
C ASP A 22 -1.10 23.12 3.06
N ILE A 23 0.09 22.71 3.53
CA ILE A 23 1.16 23.61 3.94
C ILE A 23 1.66 24.42 2.74
N LYS A 24 1.83 23.78 1.57
CA LYS A 24 2.16 24.45 0.30
C LYS A 24 1.11 25.49 -0.09
N ARG A 25 -0.17 25.16 0.04
CA ARG A 25 -1.28 26.09 -0.25
C ARG A 25 -1.25 27.30 0.70
N HIS A 26 -1.05 27.07 1.99
CA HIS A 26 -0.92 28.15 2.96
C HIS A 26 0.30 29.03 2.68
N ARG A 27 1.46 28.44 2.36
CA ARG A 27 2.68 29.17 1.98
C ARG A 27 2.44 30.04 0.73
N GLY A 28 1.78 29.51 -0.29
CA GLY A 28 1.42 30.25 -1.49
C GLY A 28 0.44 31.40 -1.21
N THR A 29 -0.43 31.27 -0.21
CA THR A 29 -1.32 32.35 0.22
C THR A 29 -0.55 33.43 0.95
N VAL A 30 0.30 33.07 1.92
CA VAL A 30 1.16 34.00 2.66
C VAL A 30 2.06 34.80 1.71
N ARG A 31 2.76 34.15 0.78
CA ARG A 31 3.62 34.84 -0.20
C ARG A 31 2.85 35.83 -1.08
N ARG A 32 1.64 35.47 -1.51
CA ARG A 32 0.78 36.39 -2.29
C ARG A 32 0.36 37.59 -1.44
N THR A 33 -0.06 37.37 -0.19
CA THR A 33 -0.44 38.45 0.72
C THR A 33 0.73 39.40 1.01
N VAL A 34 1.95 38.87 1.24
CA VAL A 34 3.18 39.68 1.38
C VAL A 34 3.41 40.55 0.14
N GLY A 35 3.28 39.95 -1.05
CA GLY A 35 3.37 40.68 -2.32
C GLY A 35 2.33 41.80 -2.44
N SER A 36 1.07 41.51 -2.11
CA SER A 36 -0.01 42.51 -2.12
C SER A 36 0.24 43.65 -1.12
N LEU A 37 0.75 43.37 0.08
CA LEU A 37 1.10 44.41 1.05
C LEU A 37 2.26 45.28 0.55
N ARG A 38 3.25 44.69 -0.12
CA ARG A 38 4.35 45.45 -0.74
C ARG A 38 3.82 46.38 -1.83
N THR A 39 3.01 45.87 -2.76
CA THR A 39 2.41 46.67 -3.83
C THR A 39 1.51 47.79 -3.27
N ALA A 40 0.72 47.51 -2.23
CA ALA A 40 -0.09 48.51 -1.56
C ALA A 40 0.78 49.62 -0.95
N LEU A 41 1.89 49.27 -0.30
CA LEU A 41 2.82 50.25 0.25
C LEU A 41 3.45 51.09 -0.86
N ASP A 42 3.98 50.46 -1.91
CA ASP A 42 4.62 51.16 -3.05
C ASP A 42 3.64 52.10 -3.79
N THR A 43 2.34 51.76 -3.83
CA THR A 43 1.32 52.52 -4.58
C THR A 43 0.70 53.65 -3.75
N PHE A 44 0.49 53.43 -2.45
CA PHE A 44 -0.31 54.33 -1.62
C PHE A 44 0.52 55.05 -0.54
N GLU A 45 1.85 54.89 -0.49
CA GLU A 45 2.72 55.46 0.55
C GLU A 45 2.43 56.95 0.85
N GLN A 46 2.25 57.76 -0.19
CA GLN A 46 2.03 59.21 -0.07
C GLN A 46 0.67 59.59 0.55
N TYR A 47 -0.28 58.65 0.58
CA TYR A 47 -1.64 58.85 1.11
C TYR A 47 -1.86 58.21 2.48
N LEU A 48 -0.85 57.50 3.00
CA LEU A 48 -0.92 56.80 4.28
C LEU A 48 -0.25 57.62 5.39
N SER A 49 -0.79 57.52 6.61
CA SER A 49 -0.10 58.05 7.79
C SER A 49 1.12 57.20 8.14
N SER A 50 2.05 57.75 8.94
CA SER A 50 3.22 57.01 9.43
C SER A 50 2.81 55.74 10.18
N GLU A 51 1.77 55.81 11.01
CA GLU A 51 1.24 54.66 11.74
C GLU A 51 0.70 53.56 10.81
N GLN A 52 0.01 53.94 9.73
CA GLN A 52 -0.49 52.98 8.74
C GLN A 52 0.64 52.31 7.97
N ILE A 53 1.67 53.08 7.60
CA ILE A 53 2.89 52.56 6.95
C ILE A 53 3.59 51.56 7.88
N ASP A 54 3.74 51.89 9.15
CA ASP A 54 4.38 51.01 10.13
C ASP A 54 3.56 49.74 10.39
N ALA A 55 2.23 49.85 10.46
CA ALA A 55 1.35 48.69 10.59
C ALA A 55 1.48 47.72 9.39
N ILE A 56 1.54 48.25 8.16
CA ILE A 56 1.73 47.42 6.95
C ILE A 56 3.12 46.75 6.97
N LYS A 57 4.17 47.48 7.38
CA LYS A 57 5.53 46.92 7.53
C LYS A 57 5.57 45.79 8.55
N GLN A 58 4.94 45.98 9.71
CA GLN A 58 4.84 44.96 10.77
C GLN A 58 4.05 43.74 10.29
N ALA A 59 2.90 43.94 9.64
CA ALA A 59 2.10 42.85 9.07
C ALA A 59 2.90 42.05 8.03
N ARG A 60 3.65 42.74 7.16
CA ARG A 60 4.54 42.09 6.19
C ARG A 60 5.59 41.24 6.88
N GLN A 61 6.29 41.80 7.88
CA GLN A 61 7.32 41.08 8.62
C GLN A 61 6.77 39.85 9.36
N ALA A 62 5.58 39.96 9.97
CA ALA A 62 4.92 38.83 10.60
C ALA A 62 4.56 37.72 9.59
N LEU A 63 4.09 38.10 8.40
CA LEU A 63 3.79 37.16 7.32
C LEU A 63 5.05 36.53 6.71
N ASP A 64 6.16 37.27 6.60
CA ASP A 64 7.45 36.71 6.16
C ASP A 64 7.93 35.62 7.15
N VAL A 65 7.87 35.91 8.46
CA VAL A 65 8.20 34.94 9.52
C VAL A 65 7.29 33.70 9.45
N LEU A 66 5.98 33.89 9.22
CA LEU A 66 5.05 32.79 9.02
C LEU A 66 5.37 32.00 7.74
N GLY A 67 5.81 32.66 6.67
CA GLY A 67 6.24 32.04 5.42
C GLY A 67 7.43 31.10 5.63
N ASP A 68 8.42 31.54 6.39
CA ASP A 68 9.59 30.74 6.77
C ASP A 68 9.20 29.53 7.64
N ASP A 69 8.30 29.74 8.60
CA ASP A 69 7.79 28.67 9.46
C ASP A 69 7.02 27.62 8.65
N LEU A 70 6.22 28.04 7.67
CA LEU A 70 5.51 27.14 6.76
C LEU A 70 6.47 26.37 5.84
N GLU A 71 7.57 26.99 5.40
CA GLU A 71 8.59 26.28 4.61
C GLU A 71 9.28 25.19 5.44
N ARG A 72 9.60 25.47 6.71
CA ARG A 72 10.15 24.47 7.63
C ARG A 72 9.14 23.36 7.91
N ALA A 73 7.88 23.73 8.13
CA ALA A 73 6.77 22.79 8.34
C ALA A 73 6.60 21.83 7.15
N GLU A 74 6.70 22.33 5.92
CA GLU A 74 6.62 21.53 4.69
C GLU A 74 7.73 20.48 4.62
N LYS A 75 8.99 20.88 4.90
CA LYS A 75 10.13 19.95 4.92
C LYS A 75 9.93 18.84 5.95
N ILE A 76 9.48 19.21 7.15
CA ILE A 76 9.14 18.29 8.23
C ILE A 76 8.02 17.33 7.81
N ALA A 77 6.91 17.87 7.31
CA ALA A 77 5.73 17.07 6.97
C ALA A 77 6.02 16.07 5.86
N ARG A 78 6.80 16.47 4.86
CA ARG A 78 7.26 15.59 3.79
C ARG A 78 8.11 14.44 4.34
N LYS A 79 9.06 14.74 5.24
CA LYS A 79 9.89 13.71 5.88
C LYS A 79 9.05 12.73 6.70
N VAL A 80 8.14 13.24 7.52
CA VAL A 80 7.23 12.43 8.35
C VAL A 80 6.34 11.52 7.51
N LYS A 81 5.78 12.04 6.41
CA LYS A 81 4.97 11.23 5.49
C LYS A 81 5.78 10.12 4.84
N LEU A 82 6.98 10.41 4.35
CA LEU A 82 7.87 9.39 3.78
C LEU A 82 8.20 8.29 4.79
N GLU A 83 8.51 8.66 6.03
CA GLU A 83 8.77 7.70 7.12
C GLU A 83 7.51 6.90 7.50
N ALA A 84 6.34 7.53 7.52
CA ALA A 84 5.07 6.84 7.80
C ALA A 84 4.70 5.86 6.68
N ASP A 85 4.84 6.27 5.42
CA ASP A 85 4.56 5.43 4.26
C ASP A 85 5.55 4.26 4.18
N ALA A 86 6.85 4.50 4.43
CA ALA A 86 7.84 3.43 4.52
C ALA A 86 7.53 2.43 5.64
N ARG A 87 7.11 2.91 6.83
CA ARG A 87 6.66 2.03 7.92
C ARG A 87 5.43 1.21 7.55
N ARG A 88 4.43 1.81 6.89
CA ARG A 88 3.23 1.11 6.42
C ARG A 88 3.58 0.07 5.36
N GLU A 89 4.45 0.41 4.41
CA GLU A 89 4.92 -0.52 3.38
C GLU A 89 5.67 -1.70 4.00
N GLN A 90 6.58 -1.43 4.95
CA GLN A 90 7.32 -2.46 5.66
C GLN A 90 6.38 -3.39 6.45
N ALA A 91 5.43 -2.83 7.21
CA ALA A 91 4.45 -3.62 7.96
C ALA A 91 3.57 -4.47 7.02
N THR A 92 3.20 -3.93 5.86
CA THR A 92 2.45 -4.66 4.82
C THR A 92 3.27 -5.82 4.26
N LYS A 93 4.55 -5.58 3.92
CA LYS A 93 5.47 -6.63 3.45
C LYS A 93 5.68 -7.71 4.50
N GLU A 94 5.87 -7.35 5.76
CA GLU A 94 6.05 -8.30 6.87
C GLU A 94 4.79 -9.15 7.07
N ARG A 95 3.61 -8.52 7.03
CA ARG A 95 2.31 -9.21 7.10
C ARG A 95 2.16 -10.20 5.95
N GLN A 96 2.35 -9.76 4.71
CA GLN A 96 2.27 -10.60 3.52
C GLN A 96 3.26 -11.75 3.55
N THR A 97 4.51 -11.48 3.94
CA THR A 97 5.55 -12.50 4.11
C THR A 97 5.11 -13.56 5.12
N LYS A 98 4.60 -13.16 6.29
CA LYS A 98 4.09 -14.09 7.30
C LYS A 98 2.95 -14.96 6.77
N LEU A 99 2.03 -14.39 5.98
CA LEU A 99 0.95 -15.15 5.34
C LEU A 99 1.51 -16.19 4.37
N ILE A 100 2.46 -15.82 3.51
CA ILE A 100 3.11 -16.73 2.55
C ILE A 100 3.81 -17.87 3.28
N LEU A 101 4.66 -17.57 4.27
CA LEU A 101 5.39 -18.56 5.07
C LEU A 101 4.43 -19.56 5.72
N THR A 102 3.31 -19.07 6.26
CA THR A 102 2.29 -19.92 6.87
C THR A 102 1.62 -20.85 5.85
N GLN A 103 1.39 -20.40 4.61
CA GLN A 103 0.78 -21.21 3.55
C GLN A 103 1.76 -22.21 2.94
N LEU A 104 3.04 -21.87 2.86
CA LEU A 104 4.10 -22.75 2.38
C LEU A 104 4.54 -23.76 3.46
N GLY A 105 4.33 -23.46 4.75
CA GLY A 105 4.78 -24.30 5.85
C GLY A 105 6.29 -24.23 6.10
N VAL A 106 6.92 -23.12 5.72
CA VAL A 106 8.38 -22.91 5.82
C VAL A 106 8.73 -21.78 6.79
N ALA A 107 9.94 -21.83 7.36
CA ALA A 107 10.41 -20.82 8.32
C ALA A 107 10.93 -19.53 7.65
N SER A 108 11.39 -19.60 6.40
CA SER A 108 11.86 -18.45 5.62
C SER A 108 11.57 -18.65 4.13
N LEU A 109 11.53 -17.56 3.37
CA LEU A 109 11.30 -17.63 1.91
C LEU A 109 12.47 -18.28 1.18
N ASP A 110 13.68 -18.22 1.72
CA ASP A 110 14.87 -18.87 1.16
C ASP A 110 14.83 -20.40 1.29
N ALA A 111 14.05 -20.91 2.25
CA ALA A 111 13.81 -22.34 2.41
C ALA A 111 12.71 -22.87 1.46
N ALA A 112 11.92 -21.99 0.85
CA ALA A 112 10.90 -22.37 -0.11
C ALA A 112 11.53 -22.75 -1.46
N THR A 113 11.21 -23.93 -1.96
CA THR A 113 11.56 -24.33 -3.31
C THR A 113 10.72 -23.55 -4.34
N THR A 114 11.25 -23.40 -5.56
CA THR A 114 10.49 -22.77 -6.64
C THR A 114 9.17 -23.49 -6.92
N GLU A 115 9.14 -24.82 -6.78
CA GLU A 115 7.95 -25.61 -7.05
C GLU A 115 6.86 -25.37 -6.00
N GLU A 116 7.21 -25.22 -4.72
CA GLU A 116 6.25 -24.86 -3.68
C GLU A 116 5.63 -23.49 -3.92
N VAL A 117 6.42 -22.50 -4.35
CA VAL A 117 5.94 -21.16 -4.71
C VAL A 117 5.02 -21.22 -5.93
N LEU A 118 5.39 -21.99 -6.96
CA LEU A 118 4.55 -22.19 -8.16
C LEU A 118 3.23 -22.89 -7.81
N THR A 119 3.29 -23.94 -7.01
CA THR A 119 2.09 -24.68 -6.56
C THR A 119 1.16 -23.77 -5.76
N LEU A 120 1.70 -22.93 -4.86
CA LEU A 120 0.89 -21.97 -4.12
C LEU A 120 0.23 -20.94 -5.05
N ALA A 121 0.95 -20.45 -6.07
CA ALA A 121 0.38 -19.56 -7.07
C ALA A 121 -0.79 -20.22 -7.82
N GLU A 122 -0.62 -21.48 -8.24
CA GLU A 122 -1.67 -22.24 -8.92
C GLU A 122 -2.88 -22.49 -8.05
N ASP A 123 -2.67 -22.86 -6.78
CA ASP A 123 -3.75 -23.05 -5.82
C ASP A 123 -4.57 -21.75 -5.65
N ILE A 124 -3.91 -20.58 -5.59
CA ILE A 124 -4.58 -19.27 -5.52
C ILE A 124 -5.38 -19.00 -6.80
N SER A 125 -4.79 -19.26 -7.97
CA SER A 125 -5.47 -19.08 -9.25
C SER A 125 -6.70 -19.99 -9.39
N GLU A 126 -6.58 -21.26 -9.00
CA GLU A 126 -7.70 -22.18 -8.96
C GLU A 126 -8.78 -21.72 -7.97
N PHE A 127 -8.39 -21.11 -6.84
CA PHE A 127 -9.32 -20.56 -5.87
C PHE A 127 -10.11 -19.37 -6.41
N ALA A 128 -9.57 -18.60 -7.35
CA ALA A 128 -10.34 -17.56 -8.04
C ALA A 128 -11.31 -18.12 -9.11
N GLY A 129 -11.17 -19.41 -9.45
CA GLY A 129 -11.88 -20.05 -10.55
C GLY A 129 -13.30 -20.55 -10.22
N LYS A 130 -13.99 -21.02 -11.27
CA LYS A 130 -15.35 -21.58 -11.16
C LYS A 130 -15.43 -22.80 -10.24
N ALA A 131 -14.39 -23.63 -10.22
CA ALA A 131 -14.37 -24.82 -9.36
C ALA A 131 -14.39 -24.46 -7.87
N ALA A 132 -13.70 -23.39 -7.49
CA ALA A 132 -13.69 -22.89 -6.12
C ALA A 132 -15.02 -22.25 -5.71
N ARG A 133 -15.66 -21.51 -6.62
CA ARG A 133 -17.03 -20.98 -6.41
C ARG A 133 -18.03 -22.12 -6.16
N ALA A 134 -18.00 -23.16 -6.99
CA ALA A 134 -18.85 -24.33 -6.81
C ALA A 134 -18.55 -25.09 -5.50
N TRP A 135 -17.28 -25.21 -5.14
CA TRP A 135 -16.85 -25.79 -3.86
C TRP A 135 -17.36 -24.95 -2.67
N TRP A 136 -17.23 -23.62 -2.74
CA TRP A 136 -17.63 -22.69 -1.68
C TRP A 136 -19.10 -22.82 -1.33
N VAL A 137 -19.98 -22.82 -2.33
CA VAL A 137 -21.43 -22.97 -2.13
C VAL A 137 -21.74 -24.26 -1.39
N LYS A 138 -21.10 -25.37 -1.80
CA LYS A 138 -21.28 -26.68 -1.16
C LYS A 138 -20.70 -26.75 0.25
N ALA A 139 -19.51 -26.19 0.46
CA ALA A 139 -18.76 -26.29 1.70
C ALA A 139 -19.28 -25.35 2.80
N THR A 140 -19.87 -24.21 2.42
CA THR A 140 -20.29 -23.17 3.37
C THR A 140 -21.79 -22.92 3.41
N GLY A 141 -22.54 -23.41 2.43
CA GLY A 141 -23.97 -23.12 2.27
C GLY A 141 -24.28 -21.67 1.89
N ARG A 142 -23.26 -20.86 1.60
CA ARG A 142 -23.42 -19.45 1.23
C ARG A 142 -23.68 -19.29 -0.28
N PRO A 143 -24.36 -18.22 -0.70
CA PRO A 143 -24.61 -17.98 -2.12
C PRO A 143 -23.30 -17.72 -2.87
N GLU A 144 -23.25 -18.10 -4.14
CA GLU A 144 -22.09 -17.85 -5.01
C GLU A 144 -21.77 -16.36 -5.14
N SER A 145 -22.78 -15.49 -5.07
CA SER A 145 -22.61 -14.03 -5.11
C SER A 145 -21.81 -13.48 -3.92
N SER A 146 -21.69 -14.22 -2.82
CA SER A 146 -20.82 -13.83 -1.70
C SER A 146 -19.38 -14.28 -1.89
N PHE A 147 -19.05 -14.99 -2.98
CA PHE A 147 -17.70 -15.36 -3.33
C PHE A 147 -16.98 -14.18 -3.99
N ASP A 148 -16.52 -13.26 -3.15
CA ASP A 148 -15.79 -12.07 -3.55
C ASP A 148 -14.28 -12.31 -3.44
N PHE A 149 -13.77 -13.12 -4.37
CA PHE A 149 -12.34 -13.32 -4.57
C PHE A 149 -12.03 -13.41 -6.06
N TYR A 150 -11.16 -12.51 -6.51
CA TYR A 150 -10.72 -12.40 -7.90
C TYR A 150 -9.25 -11.98 -7.94
N LEU A 151 -8.57 -12.35 -9.02
CA LEU A 151 -7.17 -11.97 -9.24
C LEU A 151 -7.13 -10.69 -10.07
N ASP A 152 -6.36 -9.70 -9.63
CA ASP A 152 -6.14 -8.47 -10.42
C ASP A 152 -5.08 -8.67 -11.50
N TYR A 153 -4.23 -9.69 -11.32
CA TYR A 153 -3.20 -10.13 -12.25
C TYR A 153 -3.33 -11.63 -12.45
N ARG A 154 -3.09 -12.11 -13.66
CA ARG A 154 -3.02 -13.56 -13.91
C ARG A 154 -1.75 -14.10 -13.27
N LEU A 155 -1.84 -14.47 -12.00
CA LEU A 155 -0.83 -15.27 -11.27
C LEU A 155 -0.33 -16.44 -12.13
N ASP A 156 -1.22 -17.03 -12.92
CA ASP A 156 -0.92 -18.06 -13.92
C ASP A 156 0.08 -17.63 -14.98
N GLU A 157 0.01 -16.39 -15.47
CA GLU A 157 0.96 -15.86 -16.45
C GLU A 157 2.34 -15.67 -15.81
N LEU A 158 2.40 -15.15 -14.59
CA LEU A 158 3.66 -15.04 -13.84
C LEU A 158 4.27 -16.42 -13.55
N ALA A 159 3.45 -17.40 -13.14
CA ALA A 159 3.88 -18.77 -12.89
C ALA A 159 4.42 -19.44 -14.18
N LYS A 160 3.72 -19.29 -15.32
CA LYS A 160 4.19 -19.76 -16.63
C LYS A 160 5.52 -19.14 -17.02
N VAL A 161 5.65 -17.83 -16.83
CA VAL A 161 6.89 -17.10 -17.13
C VAL A 161 8.04 -17.59 -16.25
N VAL A 162 7.83 -17.83 -14.96
CA VAL A 162 8.84 -18.40 -14.06
C VAL A 162 9.31 -19.78 -14.53
N ARG A 163 8.38 -20.64 -14.97
CA ARG A 163 8.69 -22.00 -15.44
C ARG A 163 9.59 -22.01 -16.68
N THR A 164 9.44 -21.04 -17.57
CA THR A 164 10.20 -20.98 -18.84
C THR A 164 11.46 -20.11 -18.77
N SER A 165 11.80 -19.58 -17.59
CA SER A 165 12.92 -18.64 -17.43
C SER A 165 14.23 -19.33 -17.02
N THR A 166 15.36 -18.72 -17.39
CA THR A 166 16.71 -19.13 -17.00
C THR A 166 17.22 -18.34 -15.79
N GLU A 167 18.19 -18.88 -15.05
CA GLU A 167 18.90 -18.17 -13.96
C GLU A 167 19.88 -17.17 -14.60
N PRO A 168 19.66 -15.84 -14.56
CA PRO A 168 19.28 -15.05 -13.36
C PRO A 168 17.88 -14.40 -13.38
N ASP A 169 17.23 -14.34 -14.53
CA ASP A 169 15.91 -13.73 -14.73
C ASP A 169 14.82 -14.44 -13.92
N ARG A 170 14.97 -15.77 -13.76
CA ARG A 170 14.08 -16.61 -12.95
C ARG A 170 13.97 -16.15 -11.49
N ARG A 171 15.06 -15.73 -10.85
CA ARG A 171 15.03 -15.25 -9.45
C ARG A 171 14.21 -13.98 -9.30
N ALA A 172 14.44 -13.00 -10.17
CA ALA A 172 13.69 -11.74 -10.15
C ALA A 172 12.20 -11.98 -10.41
N LYS A 173 11.86 -12.91 -11.32
CA LYS A 173 10.49 -13.31 -11.63
C LYS A 173 9.82 -14.05 -10.47
N ILE A 174 10.54 -14.93 -9.76
CA ILE A 174 10.05 -15.58 -8.54
C ILE A 174 9.74 -14.55 -7.46
N GLN A 175 10.60 -13.55 -7.26
CA GLN A 175 10.32 -12.49 -6.27
C GLN A 175 9.06 -11.68 -6.61
N ARG A 176 8.82 -11.40 -7.90
CA ARG A 176 7.55 -10.78 -8.36
C ARG A 176 6.35 -11.69 -8.10
N LEU A 177 6.50 -13.00 -8.34
CA LEU A 177 5.46 -13.98 -8.07
C LEU A 177 5.13 -14.03 -6.56
N ILE A 178 6.14 -14.08 -5.69
CA ILE A 178 5.99 -14.05 -4.23
C ILE A 178 5.26 -12.79 -3.78
N ALA A 179 5.64 -11.61 -4.29
CA ALA A 179 4.94 -10.36 -3.97
C ALA A 179 3.46 -10.42 -4.39
N SER A 180 3.16 -10.97 -5.58
CA SER A 180 1.79 -11.13 -6.06
C SER A 180 0.99 -12.12 -5.21
N ILE A 181 1.56 -13.27 -4.83
CA ILE A 181 0.96 -14.23 -3.90
C ILE A 181 0.61 -13.52 -2.58
N GLY A 182 1.56 -12.75 -2.03
CA GLY A 182 1.38 -11.99 -0.79
C GLY A 182 0.16 -11.09 -0.84
N GLN A 183 0.02 -10.29 -1.89
CA GLN A 183 -1.14 -9.39 -2.08
C GLN A 183 -2.47 -10.14 -2.10
N HIS A 184 -2.55 -11.30 -2.75
CA HIS A 184 -3.80 -12.07 -2.83
C HIS A 184 -4.14 -12.78 -1.52
N LEU A 185 -3.14 -13.28 -0.80
CA LEU A 185 -3.35 -13.82 0.55
C LEU A 185 -3.79 -12.72 1.53
N ASP A 186 -3.26 -11.50 1.37
CA ASP A 186 -3.65 -10.34 2.18
C ASP A 186 -5.13 -9.97 1.97
N LYS A 187 -5.62 -10.03 0.73
CA LYS A 187 -7.06 -9.85 0.41
C LYS A 187 -7.94 -10.86 1.14
N LEU A 188 -7.51 -12.11 1.25
CA LEU A 188 -8.23 -13.15 1.98
C LEU A 188 -8.16 -12.97 3.50
N ASN A 189 -7.08 -12.37 4.00
CA ASN A 189 -6.91 -12.06 5.41
C ASN A 189 -7.79 -10.89 5.85
N ASP A 190 -7.89 -9.85 5.02
CA ASP A 190 -8.66 -8.62 5.28
C ASP A 190 -10.08 -8.67 4.66
N ALA A 191 -10.57 -9.88 4.31
CA ALA A 191 -11.84 -10.09 3.63
C ALA A 191 -13.06 -9.67 4.47
N TRP A 192 -14.10 -9.18 3.79
CA TRP A 192 -15.37 -8.81 4.40
C TRP A 192 -16.03 -10.04 5.07
N ARG A 193 -16.89 -9.81 6.07
CA ARG A 193 -17.47 -10.87 6.92
C ARG A 193 -18.07 -12.05 6.14
N ASN A 194 -18.67 -11.77 4.98
CA ASN A 194 -19.39 -12.76 4.16
C ASN A 194 -18.59 -13.30 2.98
N SER A 195 -17.36 -12.80 2.77
CA SER A 195 -16.47 -13.20 1.68
C SER A 195 -15.57 -14.38 2.08
N PRO A 196 -14.94 -15.07 1.11
CA PRO A 196 -14.00 -16.15 1.39
C PRO A 196 -12.80 -15.65 2.20
N LYS A 197 -12.41 -16.43 3.21
CA LYS A 197 -11.28 -16.12 4.09
C LYS A 197 -10.08 -17.02 3.84
N ILE A 198 -8.98 -16.69 4.49
CA ILE A 198 -7.75 -17.48 4.39
C ILE A 198 -7.92 -18.93 4.90
N GLU A 199 -8.80 -19.18 5.86
CA GLU A 199 -9.15 -20.53 6.31
C GLU A 199 -9.88 -21.32 5.23
N ASP A 200 -10.75 -20.66 4.46
CA ASP A 200 -11.49 -21.30 3.37
C ASP A 200 -10.55 -21.67 2.23
N PHE A 201 -9.60 -20.79 1.91
CA PHE A 201 -8.51 -21.11 0.99
C PHE A 201 -7.71 -22.33 1.45
N ARG A 202 -7.34 -22.44 2.74
CA ARG A 202 -6.64 -23.62 3.28
C ARG A 202 -7.47 -24.90 3.11
N LYS A 203 -8.77 -24.86 3.41
CA LYS A 203 -9.67 -26.02 3.22
C LYS A 203 -9.79 -26.40 1.73
N PHE A 204 -9.87 -25.41 0.85
CA PHE A 204 -9.90 -25.64 -0.58
C PHE A 204 -8.62 -26.29 -1.10
N ARG A 205 -7.44 -25.88 -0.62
CA ARG A 205 -6.17 -26.52 -0.97
C ARG A 205 -6.12 -28.00 -0.60
N VAL A 206 -6.62 -28.36 0.59
CA VAL A 206 -6.73 -29.77 0.99
C VAL A 206 -7.64 -30.53 0.04
N PHE A 207 -8.83 -29.98 -0.23
CA PHE A 207 -9.78 -30.56 -1.18
C PHE A 207 -9.18 -30.76 -2.59
N GLN A 208 -8.44 -29.78 -3.11
CA GLN A 208 -7.75 -29.91 -4.39
C GLN A 208 -6.62 -30.92 -4.36
N GLY A 209 -5.84 -30.96 -3.27
CA GLY A 209 -4.80 -31.97 -3.07
C GLY A 209 -5.37 -33.39 -3.13
N ASP A 210 -6.47 -33.64 -2.45
CA ASP A 210 -7.15 -34.95 -2.46
C ASP A 210 -7.70 -35.29 -3.85
N ARG A 211 -8.30 -34.31 -4.53
CA ARG A 211 -8.78 -34.48 -5.91
C ARG A 211 -7.65 -34.80 -6.89
N ARG A 212 -6.50 -34.13 -6.79
CA ARG A 212 -5.31 -34.41 -7.62
C ARG A 212 -4.76 -35.82 -7.35
N LYS A 213 -4.72 -36.26 -6.08
CA LYS A 213 -4.31 -37.63 -5.71
C LYS A 213 -5.24 -38.70 -6.31
N ILE A 214 -6.56 -38.52 -6.19
CA ILE A 214 -7.55 -39.44 -6.76
C ILE A 214 -7.40 -39.51 -8.28
N ALA A 215 -7.24 -38.36 -8.94
CA ALA A 215 -7.03 -38.31 -10.39
C ALA A 215 -5.73 -39.01 -10.82
N ALA A 216 -4.67 -38.94 -10.03
CA ALA A 216 -3.42 -39.65 -10.30
C ALA A 216 -3.58 -41.17 -10.14
N MET A 217 -4.32 -41.64 -9.14
CA MET A 217 -4.61 -43.06 -8.94
C MET A 217 -5.52 -43.66 -10.04
N ALA A 218 -6.37 -42.83 -10.64
CA ALA A 218 -7.28 -43.24 -11.70
C ALA A 218 -6.63 -43.25 -13.10
N ARG A 219 -5.37 -42.80 -13.24
CA ARG A 219 -4.64 -42.92 -14.50
C ARG A 219 -4.20 -44.37 -14.66
N PRO A 220 -4.55 -45.05 -15.78
CA PRO A 220 -4.05 -46.39 -16.04
C PRO A 220 -2.52 -46.35 -16.07
N SER A 221 -1.89 -47.33 -15.42
CA SER A 221 -0.44 -47.54 -15.50
C SER A 221 -0.10 -47.79 -16.96
N SER A 222 0.42 -46.77 -17.65
CA SER A 222 1.04 -46.95 -18.95
C SER A 222 2.41 -47.59 -18.72
N GLU A 223 2.44 -48.93 -18.65
CA GLU A 223 3.62 -49.70 -19.02
C GLU A 223 3.78 -49.68 -20.55
#